data_AF-A0A7W7RUA8-F1
#
_entry.id   AF-A0A7W7RUA8-F1
#
_cell.length_a   1.000
_cell.length_b   1.000
_cell.length_c   1.000
_cell.angle_alpha   90.00
_cell.angle_beta   90.00
_cell.angle_gamma   90.00
#
_symmetry.space_group_name_H-M   'P 1'
#
loop_
_entity.id
_entity.type
_entity.pdbx_description
1 polymer ?
#
loop_
_entity_poly.entity_id
_entity_poly.type
_entity_poly.pdbx_seq_one_letter_code
_entity_poly.pdbx_strand_id
1 'polypeptide(L)'
;MSAVFAGGATVRAKYVVGADGMHSTVREQAGIAFTGGQYAESFSLADVRLTGGVPGDEVILFFSPAGLVVVAPLPDGTHRIVATVDEAPAEPDVAFVQALPDSRGPEKDRAVVHEIIWGSRFRGHHRVADAYRPGRPP
;
A
#
# COMPACT_ATOMS: atom_id res chain seq x y z
N MET A 1 -14.54 19.34 24.89
CA MET A 1 -15.03 18.41 23.84
C MET A 1 -15.45 17.11 24.52
N SER A 2 -16.40 16.39 23.95
CA SER A 2 -16.84 15.08 24.45
C SER A 2 -16.71 14.03 23.34
N ALA A 3 -16.14 12.87 23.66
CA ALA A 3 -16.09 11.73 22.76
C ALA A 3 -16.94 10.60 23.32
N VAL A 4 -17.73 9.95 22.47
CA VAL A 4 -18.58 8.80 22.81
C VAL A 4 -18.01 7.58 22.10
N PHE A 5 -17.67 6.55 22.87
CA PHE A 5 -17.16 5.29 22.34
C PHE A 5 -18.32 4.38 21.93
N ALA A 6 -18.06 3.38 21.09
CA ALA A 6 -19.06 2.42 20.63
C ALA A 6 -19.82 1.72 21.79
N GLY A 7 -19.14 1.51 22.94
CA GLY A 7 -19.75 0.96 24.16
C GLY A 7 -20.56 1.97 24.99
N GLY A 8 -20.82 3.18 24.49
CA GLY A 8 -21.60 4.22 25.15
C GLY A 8 -20.85 5.05 26.20
N ALA A 9 -19.63 4.66 26.57
CA ALA A 9 -18.79 5.44 27.47
C ALA A 9 -18.50 6.84 26.89
N THR A 10 -18.52 7.86 27.74
CA THR A 10 -18.27 9.25 27.35
C THR A 10 -17.08 9.82 28.10
N VAL A 11 -16.14 10.45 27.38
CA VAL A 11 -14.99 11.14 27.97
C VAL A 11 -15.04 12.63 27.61
N ARG A 12 -14.83 13.49 28.61
CA ARG A 12 -14.66 14.94 28.42
C ARG A 12 -13.18 15.29 28.46
N ALA A 13 -12.72 16.00 27.44
CA ALA A 13 -11.33 16.44 27.32
C ALA A 13 -11.23 17.86 26.75
N LYS A 14 -10.08 18.51 27.00
CA LYS A 14 -9.75 19.80 26.39
C LYS A 14 -9.43 19.68 24.90
N TYR A 15 -8.88 18.54 24.48
CA TYR A 15 -8.49 18.24 23.10
C TYR A 15 -8.83 16.80 22.73
N VAL A 16 -9.06 16.56 21.44
CA VAL A 16 -9.21 15.24 20.82
C VAL A 16 -8.31 15.22 19.58
N VAL A 17 -7.57 14.12 19.36
CA VAL A 17 -6.69 13.94 18.21
C VAL A 17 -7.13 12.69 17.45
N GLY A 18 -7.41 12.83 16.16
CA GLY A 18 -7.72 11.71 15.26
C GLY A 18 -6.44 11.06 14.76
N ALA A 19 -6.20 9.80 15.13
CA ALA A 19 -5.09 8.97 14.66
C ALA A 19 -5.62 7.61 14.13
N ASP A 20 -6.85 7.64 13.60
CA ASP A 20 -7.71 6.50 13.24
C ASP A 20 -7.69 6.16 11.74
N GLY A 21 -6.62 6.57 11.03
CA GLY A 21 -6.33 6.14 9.66
C GLY A 21 -7.13 6.87 8.56
N MET A 22 -7.11 6.31 7.35
CA MET A 22 -7.68 6.95 6.15
C MET A 22 -9.20 7.19 6.24
N HIS A 23 -9.92 6.33 6.97
CA HIS A 23 -11.36 6.41 7.24
C HIS A 23 -11.66 7.08 8.59
N SER A 24 -10.85 8.09 8.96
CA SER A 24 -10.94 8.77 10.25
C SER A 24 -12.35 9.29 10.54
N THR A 25 -12.97 8.72 11.57
CA THR A 25 -14.24 9.18 12.14
C THR A 25 -14.07 10.56 12.77
N VAL A 26 -12.91 10.82 13.40
CA VAL A 26 -12.63 12.11 14.02
C VAL A 26 -12.58 13.23 12.97
N ARG A 27 -11.91 13.01 11.83
CA ARG A 27 -11.85 13.98 10.72
C ARG A 27 -13.25 14.28 10.19
N GLU A 28 -14.04 13.23 9.94
CA GLU A 28 -15.41 13.35 9.43
C GLU A 28 -16.32 14.13 10.40
N GLN A 29 -16.30 13.79 11.69
CA GLN A 29 -17.07 14.50 12.71
C GLN A 29 -16.60 15.94 12.93
N ALA A 30 -15.33 16.24 12.68
CA ALA A 30 -14.80 17.59 12.71
C ALA A 30 -15.16 18.43 11.48
N GLY A 31 -15.85 17.85 10.48
CA GLY A 31 -16.24 18.52 9.24
C GLY A 31 -15.05 18.90 8.35
N ILE A 32 -13.92 18.20 8.51
CA ILE A 32 -12.69 18.49 7.75
C ILE A 32 -12.75 17.72 6.43
N ALA A 33 -12.76 18.47 5.32
CA ALA A 33 -12.72 17.90 3.99
C ALA A 33 -11.42 17.11 3.76
N PHE A 34 -11.54 16.04 2.97
CA PHE A 34 -10.43 15.16 2.63
C PHE A 34 -10.22 15.16 1.12
N THR A 35 -9.70 16.28 0.63
CA THR A 35 -9.60 16.55 -0.80
C THR A 35 -8.46 15.78 -1.44
N GLY A 36 -8.70 15.34 -2.68
CA GLY A 36 -7.74 14.62 -3.49
C GLY A 36 -8.39 13.54 -4.35
N GLY A 37 -7.58 12.85 -5.13
CA GLY A 37 -8.03 11.88 -6.13
C GLY A 37 -7.68 10.45 -5.76
N GLN A 38 -8.15 9.53 -6.60
CA GLN A 38 -7.70 8.16 -6.63
C GLN A 38 -6.73 8.04 -7.81
N TYR A 39 -5.58 7.40 -7.60
CA TYR A 39 -4.82 6.90 -8.74
C TYR A 39 -5.67 5.84 -9.43
N ALA A 40 -5.71 5.86 -10.76
CA ALA A 40 -6.44 4.86 -11.54
C ALA A 40 -5.83 3.47 -11.37
N GLU A 41 -4.50 3.42 -11.19
CA GLU A 41 -3.73 2.20 -11.03
C GLU A 41 -3.92 1.58 -9.64
N SER A 42 -4.05 0.25 -9.61
CA SER A 42 -3.95 -0.56 -8.41
C SER A 42 -2.48 -0.93 -8.17
N PHE A 43 -2.12 -1.14 -6.91
CA PHE A 43 -0.85 -1.74 -6.55
C PHE A 43 -1.09 -3.18 -6.12
N SER A 44 -0.31 -4.09 -6.67
CA SER A 44 -0.16 -5.44 -6.12
C SER A 44 1.10 -5.48 -5.25
N LEU A 45 0.99 -6.13 -4.11
CA LEU A 45 2.10 -6.35 -3.18
C LEU A 45 2.06 -7.81 -2.70
N ALA A 46 3.18 -8.51 -2.85
CA ALA A 46 3.31 -9.88 -2.35
C ALA A 46 4.69 -10.10 -1.71
N ASP A 47 4.71 -10.78 -0.57
CA ASP A 47 5.91 -11.33 0.04
C ASP A 47 6.06 -12.78 -0.41
N VAL A 48 7.20 -13.10 -1.04
CA VAL A 48 7.40 -14.34 -1.77
C VAL A 48 8.74 -15.00 -1.44
N ARG A 49 8.79 -16.32 -1.62
CA ARG A 49 10.07 -17.01 -1.80
C ARG A 49 10.38 -17.08 -3.28
N LEU A 50 11.57 -16.63 -3.66
CA LEU A 50 12.04 -16.64 -5.05
C LEU A 50 13.50 -17.07 -5.14
N THR A 51 13.95 -17.38 -6.35
CA THR A 51 15.36 -17.65 -6.68
C THR A 51 15.74 -16.99 -8.00
N GLY A 52 17.00 -16.61 -8.16
CA GLY A 52 17.55 -16.06 -9.40
C GLY A 52 17.16 -14.59 -9.62
N GLY A 53 17.87 -13.93 -10.54
CA GLY A 53 17.54 -12.62 -11.09
C GLY A 53 17.49 -11.39 -10.16
N VAL A 54 17.59 -11.58 -8.84
CA VAL A 54 17.63 -10.48 -7.87
C VAL A 54 18.61 -10.78 -6.72
N PRO A 55 19.42 -9.79 -6.28
CA PRO A 55 20.27 -9.89 -5.10
C PRO A 55 19.45 -10.01 -3.81
N GLY A 56 20.01 -10.68 -2.81
CA GLY A 56 19.39 -10.86 -1.49
C GLY A 56 19.61 -9.68 -0.53
N ASP A 57 20.32 -8.64 -0.94
CA ASP A 57 20.76 -7.51 -0.12
C ASP A 57 20.49 -6.13 -0.75
N GLU A 58 19.89 -6.08 -1.94
CA GLU A 58 19.60 -4.85 -2.68
C GLU A 58 18.13 -4.74 -3.07
N VAL A 59 17.59 -3.53 -3.04
CA VAL A 59 16.27 -3.23 -3.62
C VAL A 59 16.45 -2.91 -5.10
N ILE A 60 15.77 -3.65 -5.97
CA ILE A 60 15.80 -3.41 -7.42
C ILE A 60 14.47 -2.84 -7.90
N LEU A 61 14.55 -1.84 -8.77
CA LEU A 61 13.42 -1.25 -9.47
C LEU A 61 13.59 -1.48 -10.98
N PHE A 62 12.62 -2.14 -11.60
CA PHE A 62 12.55 -2.27 -13.05
C PHE A 62 11.48 -1.31 -13.60
N PHE A 63 11.93 -0.40 -14.46
CA PHE A 63 11.06 0.53 -15.19
C PHE A 63 10.88 0.00 -16.62
N SER A 64 9.63 -0.27 -17.00
CA SER A 64 9.29 -0.79 -18.31
C SER A 64 8.04 -0.10 -18.88
N PRO A 65 7.75 -0.22 -20.19
CA PRO A 65 6.47 0.20 -20.75
C PRO A 65 5.26 -0.49 -20.13
N ALA A 66 5.43 -1.68 -19.54
CA ALA A 66 4.38 -2.42 -18.83
C ALA A 66 4.19 -1.97 -17.37
N GLY A 67 4.96 -0.97 -16.91
CA GLY A 67 4.88 -0.40 -15.56
C GLY A 67 6.13 -0.63 -14.72
N LEU A 68 6.06 -0.18 -13.46
CA LEU A 68 7.10 -0.34 -12.44
C LEU A 68 6.92 -1.66 -11.69
N VAL A 69 8.00 -2.39 -11.47
CA VAL A 69 8.06 -3.41 -10.41
C VAL A 69 9.26 -3.17 -9.50
N VAL A 70 9.04 -3.32 -8.21
CA VAL A 70 10.05 -3.25 -7.15
C VAL A 70 10.20 -4.64 -6.57
N VAL A 71 11.44 -5.10 -6.43
CA VAL A 71 11.77 -6.34 -5.71
C VAL A 71 12.73 -5.97 -4.57
N ALA A 72 12.30 -6.21 -3.34
CA ALA A 72 13.04 -5.84 -2.13
C ALA A 72 13.26 -7.05 -1.23
N PRO A 73 14.48 -7.37 -0.81
CA PRO A 73 14.73 -8.45 0.15
C PRO A 73 14.16 -8.10 1.52
N LEU A 74 13.68 -9.12 2.23
CA LEU A 74 13.19 -9.03 3.60
C LEU A 74 14.13 -9.78 4.57
N PRO A 75 14.17 -9.40 5.86
CA PRO A 75 15.11 -9.98 6.83
C PRO A 75 14.99 -11.49 7.06
N ASP A 76 13.87 -12.11 6.69
CA ASP A 76 13.59 -13.54 6.84
C ASP A 76 13.99 -14.37 5.61
N GLY A 77 14.67 -13.76 4.63
CA GLY A 77 15.09 -14.41 3.38
C GLY A 77 14.01 -14.48 2.30
N THR A 78 12.85 -13.86 2.53
CA THR A 78 11.82 -13.66 1.50
C THR A 78 12.06 -12.35 0.74
N HIS A 79 11.29 -12.11 -0.31
CA HIS A 79 11.32 -10.86 -1.08
C HIS A 79 9.93 -10.27 -1.18
N ARG A 80 9.83 -8.95 -1.07
CA ARG A 80 8.62 -8.19 -1.38
C ARG A 80 8.64 -7.74 -2.83
N ILE A 81 7.63 -8.15 -3.59
CA ILE A 81 7.35 -7.67 -4.94
C ILE A 81 6.23 -6.64 -4.86
N VAL A 82 6.46 -5.42 -5.36
CA VAL A 82 5.45 -4.35 -5.48
C VAL A 82 5.34 -3.93 -6.93
N ALA A 83 4.14 -3.83 -7.47
CA ALA A 83 3.91 -3.49 -8.86
C ALA A 83 2.66 -2.61 -9.04
N THR A 84 2.74 -1.63 -9.94
CA THR A 84 1.53 -0.97 -10.48
C THR A 84 0.86 -1.89 -11.50
N VAL A 85 -0.45 -2.05 -11.42
CA VAL A 85 -1.29 -2.81 -12.36
C VAL A 85 -2.64 -2.13 -12.48
N ASP A 86 -3.34 -2.28 -13.61
CA ASP A 86 -4.67 -1.68 -13.76
C ASP A 86 -5.64 -2.21 -12.69
N GLU A 87 -5.72 -3.54 -12.58
CA GLU A 87 -6.55 -4.22 -11.60
C GLU A 87 -5.77 -5.33 -10.89
N ALA A 88 -5.47 -5.11 -9.60
CA ALA A 88 -4.86 -6.12 -8.77
C ALA A 88 -5.92 -7.11 -8.25
N PRO A 89 -5.66 -8.43 -8.28
CA PRO A 89 -6.55 -9.42 -7.67
C PRO A 89 -6.61 -9.23 -6.16
N ALA A 90 -7.73 -9.60 -5.54
CA ALA A 90 -7.87 -9.51 -4.08
C ALA A 90 -6.87 -10.41 -3.35
N GLU A 91 -6.63 -11.60 -3.92
CA GLU A 91 -5.64 -12.58 -3.49
C GLU A 91 -4.75 -12.89 -4.69
N PRO A 92 -3.56 -12.28 -4.82
CA PRO A 92 -2.63 -12.59 -5.90
C PRO A 92 -2.08 -14.01 -5.72
N ASP A 93 -2.01 -14.78 -6.82
CA ASP A 93 -1.40 -16.10 -6.86
C ASP A 93 0.02 -16.06 -7.45
N VAL A 94 0.74 -17.19 -7.38
CA VAL A 94 2.13 -17.29 -7.85
C VAL A 94 2.25 -16.92 -9.33
N ALA A 95 1.30 -17.35 -10.16
CA ALA A 95 1.34 -17.08 -11.60
C ALA A 95 1.20 -15.58 -11.90
N PHE A 96 0.27 -14.91 -11.23
CA PHE A 96 0.11 -13.46 -11.31
C PHE A 96 1.37 -12.73 -10.86
N VAL A 97 1.93 -13.10 -9.70
CA VAL A 97 3.11 -12.42 -9.15
C VAL A 97 4.35 -12.67 -10.02
N GLN A 98 4.53 -13.87 -10.58
CA GLN A 98 5.62 -14.21 -11.49
C GLN A 98 5.57 -13.39 -12.79
N ALA A 99 4.37 -13.11 -13.31
CA ALA A 99 4.21 -12.33 -14.54
C ALA A 99 4.72 -10.88 -14.41
N LEU A 100 4.80 -10.34 -13.18
CA LEU A 100 5.25 -8.96 -12.93
C LEU A 100 6.76 -8.76 -13.21
N PRO A 101 7.69 -9.51 -12.59
CA PRO A 101 9.09 -9.45 -12.97
C PRO A 101 9.34 -10.02 -14.37
N ASP A 102 8.56 -10.98 -14.86
CA ASP A 102 8.73 -11.50 -16.23
C ASP A 102 8.45 -10.44 -17.30
N SER A 103 7.42 -9.63 -17.12
CA SER A 103 7.02 -8.61 -18.11
C SER A 103 7.85 -7.31 -18.04
N ARG A 104 8.63 -7.11 -16.97
CA ARG A 104 9.25 -5.81 -16.64
C ARG A 104 10.75 -5.90 -16.36
N GLY A 105 11.20 -7.05 -15.88
CA GLY A 105 12.59 -7.34 -15.53
C GLY A 105 13.39 -7.97 -16.68
N PRO A 106 14.66 -8.30 -16.43
CA PRO A 106 15.57 -8.85 -17.43
C PRO A 106 15.29 -10.32 -17.74
N GLU A 107 15.41 -10.71 -19.01
CA GLU A 107 15.17 -12.11 -19.44
C GLU A 107 16.32 -13.08 -19.10
N LYS A 108 17.57 -12.58 -19.07
CA LYS A 108 18.78 -13.41 -19.02
C LYS A 108 19.02 -14.07 -17.65
N ASP A 109 18.51 -13.46 -16.58
CA ASP A 109 18.57 -13.98 -15.22
C ASP A 109 17.27 -13.56 -14.54
N ARG A 110 16.21 -14.36 -14.74
CA ARG A 110 14.87 -14.04 -14.25
C ARG A 110 14.69 -14.54 -12.82
N ALA A 111 13.96 -13.76 -12.02
CA ALA A 111 13.49 -14.24 -10.74
C ALA A 111 12.38 -15.29 -10.93
N VAL A 112 12.44 -16.38 -10.18
CA VAL A 112 11.44 -17.45 -10.19
C VAL A 112 10.77 -17.48 -8.82
N VAL A 113 9.47 -17.16 -8.78
CA VAL A 113 8.61 -17.15 -7.61
C VAL A 113 8.11 -18.57 -7.34
N HIS A 114 8.39 -19.08 -6.14
CA HIS A 114 8.01 -20.44 -5.74
C HIS A 114 6.77 -20.47 -4.85
N GLU A 115 6.60 -19.45 -4.02
CA GLU A 115 5.59 -19.43 -2.95
C GLU A 115 5.20 -18.00 -2.62
N ILE A 116 3.91 -17.79 -2.31
CA ILE A 116 3.39 -16.56 -1.71
C ILE A 116 3.20 -16.79 -0.22
N ILE A 117 3.90 -16.00 0.58
CA ILE A 117 3.79 -15.99 2.04
C ILE A 117 2.65 -15.06 2.47
N TRP A 118 2.54 -13.92 1.80
CA TRP A 118 1.48 -12.95 2.01
C TRP A 118 1.22 -12.14 0.74
N GLY A 119 -0.02 -11.78 0.48
CA GLY A 119 -0.43 -11.00 -0.69
C GLY A 119 -1.52 -10.00 -0.34
N SER A 120 -1.46 -8.81 -0.96
CA SER A 120 -2.45 -7.77 -0.80
C SER A 120 -2.52 -6.87 -2.02
N ARG A 121 -3.69 -6.22 -2.18
CA ARG A 121 -3.87 -5.12 -3.11
C ARG A 121 -4.21 -3.85 -2.37
N PHE A 122 -3.76 -2.73 -2.90
CA PHE A 122 -4.25 -1.42 -2.48
C PHE A 122 -4.40 -0.51 -3.68
N ARG A 123 -5.34 0.42 -3.62
CA ARG A 123 -5.43 1.51 -4.58
C ARG A 123 -4.76 2.73 -3.99
N GLY A 124 -3.92 3.40 -4.77
CA GLY A 124 -3.31 4.64 -4.33
C GLY A 124 -4.40 5.72 -4.15
N HIS A 125 -4.51 6.27 -2.95
CA HIS A 125 -5.30 7.47 -2.70
C HIS A 125 -4.33 8.63 -2.45
N HIS A 126 -4.35 9.66 -3.29
CA HIS A 126 -3.68 10.92 -2.97
C HIS A 126 -4.72 11.84 -2.35
N ARG A 127 -5.00 11.68 -1.06
CA ARG A 127 -5.90 12.56 -0.31
C ARG A 127 -5.20 13.13 0.90
N VAL A 128 -5.43 14.41 1.14
CA VAL A 128 -4.89 15.16 2.27
C VAL A 128 -6.06 15.82 2.99
N ALA A 129 -5.98 15.95 4.31
CA ALA A 129 -6.96 16.73 5.05
C ALA A 129 -6.76 18.21 4.73
N ASP A 130 -7.83 18.91 4.38
CA ASP A 130 -7.75 20.32 3.97
C ASP A 130 -7.30 21.25 5.12
N ALA A 131 -7.47 20.77 6.36
CA ALA A 131 -6.93 21.40 7.55
C ALA A 131 -6.61 20.34 8.61
N TYR A 132 -5.60 20.58 9.45
CA TYR A 132 -5.26 19.70 10.58
C TYR A 132 -5.96 20.11 11.88
N ARG A 133 -6.69 21.24 11.85
CA ARG A 133 -7.49 21.75 12.96
C ARG A 133 -8.69 22.52 12.42
N PRO A 134 -9.90 22.35 12.98
CA PRO A 134 -11.07 23.14 12.57
C PRO A 134 -10.84 24.65 12.73
N GLY A 135 -11.31 25.43 11.76
CA GLY A 135 -11.28 26.90 11.79
C GLY A 135 -9.94 27.54 11.38
N ARG A 136 -9.01 26.76 10.82
CA ARG A 136 -7.80 27.31 10.17
C ARG A 136 -7.77 26.83 8.71
N PRO A 137 -7.97 27.70 7.71
CA PRO A 137 -7.73 27.34 6.32
C PRO A 137 -6.24 27.00 6.11
N PRO A 138 -5.89 26.28 5.02
CA PRO A 138 -4.53 25.83 4.74
C PRO A 138 -3.49 26.96 4.73
#